data_AF-A0A0S2LN93-F1
#
_entry.id   AF-A0A0S2LN93-F1
#
_cell.length_a   1.000
_cell.length_b   1.000
_cell.length_c   1.000
_cell.angle_alpha   90.00
_cell.angle_beta   90.00
_cell.angle_gamma   90.00
#
_symmetry.space_group_name_H-M   'P 1'
#
loop_
_entity.id
_entity.type
_entity.pdbx_description
1 polymer ?
#
loop_
_entity_poly.entity_id
_entity_poly.type
_entity_poly.pdbx_seq_one_letter_code
_entity_poly.pdbx_strand_id
1 'polypeptide(L)'
;MSRYLGPRLKIIRRIGKLRGFTRKKPFRRVFRGRGPFGGKVIPPGQHGLVKLFKTRPYDSSESDYLIRLKVKQRLRFNYGLTERQLVNYVRKAKKIKESTGQVLLQFLEMRLDNVVFRLNMAPTIVAARQLINHGHIRINNKKVNIPSYMCKPKDIISVAMKQKSLKLINKNLQDYYKRMRFYKKRLEKTLAFILFRLKIVKNMSTALQLVNNIINK
;
A
#
# COMPACT_ATOMS: atom_id res chain seq x y z
N MET A 1 18.96 7.42 -11.95
CA MET A 1 17.64 7.16 -11.32
C MET A 1 17.67 7.49 -9.84
N SER A 2 16.88 8.46 -9.34
CA SER A 2 16.98 8.94 -7.95
C SER A 2 16.27 8.08 -6.88
N ARG A 3 15.91 6.80 -7.15
CA ARG A 3 15.04 5.98 -6.29
C ARG A 3 15.76 4.80 -5.68
N TYR A 4 15.19 4.25 -4.61
CA TYR A 4 15.70 3.03 -4.00
C TYR A 4 15.54 1.82 -4.93
N LEU A 5 16.67 1.30 -5.42
CA LEU A 5 16.77 0.09 -6.24
C LEU A 5 17.27 -1.14 -5.45
N GLY A 6 17.60 -0.96 -4.16
CA GLY A 6 18.16 -2.01 -3.33
C GLY A 6 17.17 -3.12 -2.93
N PRO A 7 17.59 -4.03 -2.03
CA PRO A 7 16.79 -5.17 -1.61
C PRO A 7 15.50 -4.73 -0.89
N ARG A 8 14.35 -5.02 -1.50
CA ARG A 8 13.04 -4.56 -0.98
C ARG A 8 12.57 -5.30 0.27
N LEU A 9 12.88 -6.60 0.38
CA LEU A 9 12.53 -7.40 1.56
C LEU A 9 13.26 -6.93 2.82
N LYS A 10 14.47 -6.35 2.67
CA LYS A 10 15.21 -5.74 3.78
C LYS A 10 14.40 -4.59 4.41
N ILE A 11 13.78 -3.75 3.58
CA ILE A 11 12.93 -2.64 4.03
C ILE A 11 11.64 -3.16 4.68
N ILE A 12 10.95 -4.13 4.05
CA ILE A 12 9.72 -4.69 4.63
C ILE A 12 9.97 -5.32 6.01
N ARG A 13 11.07 -6.07 6.15
CA ARG A 13 11.42 -6.69 7.44
C ARG A 13 11.70 -5.66 8.52
N ARG A 14 12.18 -4.47 8.15
CA ARG A 14 12.44 -3.38 9.08
C ARG A 14 11.15 -2.64 9.42
N ILE A 15 10.43 -2.17 8.40
CA ILE A 15 9.40 -1.13 8.52
C ILE A 15 7.98 -1.70 8.57
N GLY A 16 7.79 -2.94 8.09
CA GLY A 16 6.49 -3.59 7.97
C GLY A 16 6.02 -3.75 6.52
N LYS A 17 4.81 -4.29 6.35
CA LYS A 17 4.21 -4.58 5.05
C LYS A 17 3.78 -3.29 4.34
N LEU A 18 4.30 -3.06 3.15
CA LEU A 18 4.01 -1.88 2.32
C LEU A 18 3.42 -2.33 0.98
N ARG A 19 2.12 -2.08 0.77
CA ARG A 19 1.38 -2.56 -0.42
C ARG A 19 1.90 -1.92 -1.71
N GLY A 20 2.18 -0.62 -1.69
CA GLY A 20 2.68 0.12 -2.86
C GLY A 20 4.11 -0.24 -3.26
N PHE A 21 4.93 -0.73 -2.32
CA PHE A 21 6.35 -0.94 -2.54
C PHE A 21 6.69 -2.29 -3.18
N THR A 22 6.15 -3.39 -2.64
CA THR A 22 6.34 -4.74 -3.21
C THR A 22 5.27 -5.72 -2.73
N ARG A 23 4.96 -6.70 -3.59
CA ARG A 23 4.06 -7.83 -3.28
C ARG A 23 4.77 -8.97 -2.54
N LYS A 24 6.11 -9.00 -2.55
CA LYS A 24 6.90 -10.07 -1.95
C LYS A 24 6.73 -10.06 -0.43
N LYS A 25 6.56 -11.24 0.17
CA LYS A 25 6.52 -11.41 1.63
C LYS A 25 7.79 -12.11 2.12
N PRO A 26 8.30 -11.79 3.32
CA PRO A 26 9.54 -12.36 3.85
C PRO A 26 9.31 -13.74 4.49
N PHE A 27 8.70 -14.69 3.79
CA PHE A 27 8.32 -16.01 4.34
C PHE A 27 9.46 -16.78 5.01
N ARG A 28 10.69 -16.67 4.45
CA ARG A 28 11.89 -17.35 4.98
C ARG A 28 12.53 -16.65 6.18
N ARG A 29 12.08 -15.44 6.54
CA ARG A 29 12.68 -14.61 7.61
C ARG A 29 11.63 -14.34 8.69
N VAL A 30 10.95 -15.41 9.09
CA VAL A 30 9.93 -15.45 10.12
C VAL A 30 10.45 -16.31 11.27
N PHE A 31 10.16 -15.91 12.50
CA PHE A 31 10.49 -16.69 13.68
C PHE A 31 9.61 -17.95 13.73
N ARG A 32 10.24 -19.11 13.79
CA ARG A 32 9.59 -20.43 13.75
C ARG A 32 9.31 -21.04 15.13
N GLY A 33 9.76 -20.41 16.22
CA GLY A 33 9.49 -20.89 17.57
C GLY A 33 8.02 -20.75 17.97
N ARG A 34 7.63 -21.48 19.03
CA ARG A 34 6.30 -21.39 19.65
C ARG A 34 6.18 -20.12 20.53
N GLY A 35 4.96 -19.75 20.88
CA GLY A 35 4.67 -18.61 21.76
C GLY A 35 4.37 -17.29 21.02
N PRO A 36 4.38 -16.13 21.73
CA PRO A 36 3.88 -14.85 21.23
C PRO A 36 4.72 -14.23 20.11
N PHE A 37 5.91 -14.78 19.84
CA PHE A 37 6.78 -14.36 18.75
C PHE A 37 6.68 -15.27 17.51
N GLY A 38 5.99 -16.40 17.60
CA GLY A 38 5.77 -17.31 16.48
C GLY A 38 5.11 -16.60 15.31
N GLY A 39 5.66 -16.75 14.11
CA GLY A 39 5.12 -16.09 12.92
C GLY A 39 5.52 -14.62 12.75
N LYS A 40 6.24 -13.99 13.71
CA LYS A 40 6.73 -12.62 13.55
C LYS A 40 7.92 -12.53 12.61
N VAL A 41 7.99 -11.44 11.83
CA VAL A 41 9.06 -11.22 10.86
C VAL A 41 10.33 -10.74 11.57
N ILE A 42 11.44 -11.42 11.33
CA ILE A 42 12.73 -11.08 11.95
C ILE A 42 13.32 -9.83 11.26
N PRO A 43 13.62 -8.74 12.00
CA PRO A 43 14.27 -7.55 11.47
C PRO A 43 15.58 -7.87 10.72
N PRO A 44 16.01 -7.01 9.77
CA PRO A 44 17.27 -7.23 9.07
C PRO A 44 18.48 -6.88 9.95
N GLY A 45 19.61 -7.57 9.71
CA GLY A 45 20.89 -7.38 10.42
C GLY A 45 21.23 -8.56 11.35
N GLN A 46 22.48 -8.59 11.84
CA GLN A 46 22.99 -9.63 12.75
C GLN A 46 22.17 -9.69 14.05
N HIS A 47 21.90 -8.53 14.67
CA HIS A 47 21.05 -8.43 15.87
C HIS A 47 19.54 -8.50 15.58
N GLY A 48 19.12 -9.08 14.45
CA GLY A 48 17.70 -9.17 14.08
C GLY A 48 16.87 -9.98 15.07
N LEU A 49 17.40 -11.12 15.53
CA LEU A 49 16.74 -11.97 16.53
C LEU A 49 16.68 -11.29 17.90
N VAL A 50 17.79 -10.70 18.36
CA VAL A 50 17.86 -9.94 19.61
C VAL A 50 16.83 -8.82 19.64
N LYS A 51 16.67 -8.09 18.52
CA LYS A 51 15.64 -7.04 18.38
C LYS A 51 14.20 -7.56 18.39
N LEU A 52 13.99 -8.81 17.99
CA LEU A 52 12.66 -9.44 18.01
C LEU A 52 12.28 -9.85 19.44
N PHE A 53 13.23 -10.36 20.21
CA PHE A 53 13.03 -10.87 21.57
C PHE A 53 13.06 -9.78 22.65
N LYS A 54 13.59 -8.58 22.36
CA LYS A 54 13.48 -7.45 23.29
C LYS A 54 12.00 -7.21 23.63
N THR A 55 11.73 -7.14 24.94
CA THR A 55 10.40 -7.04 25.58
C THR A 55 9.56 -5.87 25.09
N ARG A 56 10.20 -4.88 24.48
CA ARG A 56 9.55 -3.77 23.78
C ARG A 56 9.55 -4.08 22.28
N PRO A 57 8.42 -4.52 21.69
CA PRO A 57 8.34 -4.67 20.24
C PRO A 57 8.80 -3.37 19.58
N TYR A 58 9.29 -3.51 18.36
CA TYR A 58 9.65 -2.42 17.46
C TYR A 58 8.61 -1.27 17.38
N ASP A 59 7.38 -1.46 17.83
CA ASP A 59 6.31 -0.46 17.90
C ASP A 59 6.24 0.30 19.25
N SER A 60 7.04 -0.06 20.25
CA SER A 60 7.11 0.50 21.61
C SER A 60 8.51 1.05 21.96
N SER A 61 9.23 1.56 20.96
CA SER A 61 10.49 2.27 21.20
C SER A 61 10.23 3.54 22.02
N GLU A 62 10.99 3.72 23.11
CA GLU A 62 10.87 4.82 24.09
C GLU A 62 10.90 6.23 23.51
N SER A 63 11.52 6.43 22.34
CA SER A 63 11.67 7.78 21.77
C SER A 63 10.62 8.11 20.72
N ASP A 64 9.89 9.20 20.98
CA ASP A 64 8.99 9.88 20.06
C ASP A 64 9.60 10.10 18.67
N TYR A 65 10.89 10.44 18.62
CA TYR A 65 11.63 10.62 17.39
C TYR A 65 11.62 9.36 16.51
N LEU A 66 11.88 8.19 17.11
CA LEU A 66 11.97 6.95 16.35
C LEU A 66 10.60 6.56 15.77
N ILE A 67 9.53 6.76 16.53
CA ILE A 67 8.15 6.53 16.09
C ILE A 67 7.85 7.42 14.87
N ARG A 68 8.09 8.73 14.98
CA ARG A 68 7.88 9.70 13.90
C ARG A 68 8.73 9.38 12.67
N LEU A 69 10.00 9.01 12.87
CA LEU A 69 10.90 8.60 11.79
C LEU A 69 10.37 7.36 11.06
N LYS A 70 9.90 6.34 11.79
CA LYS A 70 9.33 5.12 11.19
C LYS A 70 8.08 5.43 10.39
N VAL A 71 7.16 6.23 10.91
CA VAL A 71 5.94 6.64 10.19
C VAL A 71 6.30 7.40 8.91
N LYS A 72 7.25 8.35 8.98
CA LYS A 72 7.78 9.05 7.80
C LYS A 72 8.35 8.09 6.77
N GLN A 73 9.18 7.13 7.20
CA GLN A 73 9.80 6.15 6.31
C GLN A 73 8.77 5.18 5.71
N ARG A 74 7.76 4.75 6.47
CA ARG A 74 6.63 3.94 5.98
C ARG A 74 5.95 4.65 4.82
N LEU A 75 5.58 5.91 5.01
CA LEU A 75 4.93 6.73 4.00
C LEU A 75 5.83 6.91 2.77
N ARG A 76 7.11 7.28 2.97
CA ARG A 76 8.09 7.44 1.88
C ARG A 76 8.20 6.20 1.01
N PHE A 77 8.42 5.03 1.61
CA PHE A 77 8.60 3.79 0.87
C PHE A 77 7.29 3.25 0.29
N ASN A 78 6.15 3.44 0.96
CA ASN A 78 4.86 3.02 0.44
C ASN A 78 4.57 3.70 -0.91
N TYR A 79 4.77 5.03 -0.98
CA TYR A 79 4.55 5.83 -2.19
C TYR A 79 5.77 5.92 -3.13
N GLY A 80 6.89 5.28 -2.79
CA GLY A 80 8.10 5.30 -3.62
C GLY A 80 8.74 6.68 -3.78
N LEU A 81 8.66 7.54 -2.75
CA LEU A 81 9.13 8.93 -2.76
C LEU A 81 10.63 9.04 -2.43
N THR A 82 11.29 10.10 -2.89
CA THR A 82 12.57 10.53 -2.31
C THR A 82 12.31 11.40 -1.08
N GLU A 83 13.28 11.51 -0.19
CA GLU A 83 13.16 12.37 0.99
C GLU A 83 12.86 13.82 0.58
N ARG A 84 13.60 14.35 -0.39
CA ARG A 84 13.41 15.70 -0.92
C ARG A 84 12.00 15.93 -1.46
N GLN A 85 11.43 14.95 -2.18
CA GLN A 85 10.06 15.07 -2.66
C GLN A 85 9.04 15.05 -1.53
N LEU A 86 9.23 14.18 -0.53
CA LEU A 86 8.33 14.13 0.61
C LEU A 86 8.34 15.45 1.38
N VAL A 87 9.53 16.00 1.66
CA VAL A 87 9.67 17.32 2.31
C VAL A 87 8.97 18.41 1.49
N ASN A 88 9.12 18.40 0.17
CA ASN A 88 8.44 19.37 -0.69
C ASN A 88 6.92 19.22 -0.63
N TYR A 89 6.37 18.00 -0.56
CA TYR A 89 4.93 17.80 -0.39
C TYR A 89 4.44 18.29 0.97
N VAL A 90 5.18 18.04 2.05
CA VAL A 90 4.85 18.57 3.37
C VAL A 90 4.86 20.09 3.36
N ARG A 91 5.88 20.73 2.76
CA ARG A 91 5.94 22.18 2.64
C ARG A 91 4.77 22.75 1.83
N LYS A 92 4.34 22.07 0.76
CA LYS A 92 3.15 22.46 -0.02
C LYS A 92 1.87 22.31 0.80
N ALA A 93 1.71 21.20 1.52
CA ALA A 93 0.54 20.94 2.35
C ALA A 93 0.41 21.95 3.49
N LYS A 94 1.54 22.36 4.11
CA LYS A 94 1.57 23.39 5.16
C LYS A 94 1.10 24.78 4.71
N LYS A 95 1.12 25.08 3.42
CA LYS A 95 0.66 26.36 2.88
C LYS A 95 -0.86 26.42 2.70
N ILE A 96 -1.54 25.28 2.75
CA ILE A 96 -2.99 25.18 2.59
C ILE A 96 -3.62 25.26 3.99
N LYS A 97 -4.75 25.98 4.10
CA LYS A 97 -5.43 26.26 5.39
C LYS A 97 -6.06 25.00 6.02
N GLU A 98 -6.31 23.96 5.23
CA GLU A 98 -6.87 22.70 5.68
C GLU A 98 -5.89 21.87 6.52
N SER A 99 -6.36 20.75 7.09
CA SER A 99 -5.51 19.84 7.87
C SER A 99 -4.33 19.33 7.04
N THR A 100 -3.12 19.74 7.44
CA THR A 100 -1.87 19.45 6.71
C THR A 100 -1.66 17.95 6.44
N GLY A 101 -2.09 17.08 7.36
CA GLY A 101 -2.01 15.63 7.21
C GLY A 101 -2.94 15.10 6.11
N GLN A 102 -4.17 15.60 6.05
CA GLN A 102 -5.14 15.23 5.01
C GLN A 102 -4.69 15.70 3.64
N VAL A 103 -4.27 16.96 3.54
CA VAL A 103 -3.76 17.56 2.29
C VAL A 103 -2.50 16.84 1.80
N LEU A 104 -1.58 16.47 2.69
CA LEU A 104 -0.41 15.69 2.33
C LEU A 104 -0.82 14.35 1.71
N LEU A 105 -1.73 13.62 2.34
CA LEU A 105 -2.21 12.33 1.82
C LEU A 105 -2.93 12.51 0.49
N GLN A 106 -3.74 13.57 0.34
CA GLN A 106 -4.40 13.91 -0.93
C GLN A 106 -3.37 14.12 -2.04
N PHE A 107 -2.31 14.90 -1.81
CA PHE A 107 -1.25 15.08 -2.79
C PHE A 107 -0.54 13.77 -3.16
N LEU A 108 -0.40 12.83 -2.22
CA LEU A 108 0.20 11.52 -2.52
C LEU A 108 -0.76 10.61 -3.28
N GLU A 109 -2.06 10.68 -3.00
CA GLU A 109 -3.09 9.94 -3.72
C GLU A 109 -3.34 10.46 -5.14
N MET A 110 -3.21 11.77 -5.37
CA MET A 110 -3.40 12.39 -6.69
C MET A 110 -2.28 12.13 -7.70
N ARG A 111 -1.14 11.59 -7.29
CA ARG A 111 -0.04 11.33 -8.21
C ARG A 111 -0.39 10.23 -9.22
N LEU A 112 -0.04 10.43 -10.48
CA LEU A 112 -0.32 9.48 -11.56
C LEU A 112 0.18 8.05 -11.26
N ASP A 113 1.40 7.90 -10.73
CA ASP A 113 1.91 6.57 -10.38
C ASP A 113 1.08 5.85 -9.31
N ASN A 114 0.55 6.61 -8.37
CA ASN A 114 -0.32 6.04 -7.36
C ASN A 114 -1.74 5.80 -7.88
N VAL A 115 -2.30 6.70 -8.71
CA VAL A 115 -3.61 6.48 -9.34
C VAL A 115 -3.60 5.23 -10.21
N VAL A 116 -2.58 5.04 -11.06
CA VAL A 116 -2.42 3.82 -11.89
C VAL A 116 -2.32 2.55 -11.04
N PHE A 117 -1.66 2.64 -9.87
CA PHE A 117 -1.62 1.54 -8.90
C PHE A 117 -2.98 1.31 -8.23
N ARG A 118 -3.72 2.37 -7.87
CA ARG A 118 -5.07 2.29 -7.27
C ARG A 118 -6.09 1.69 -8.23
N LEU A 119 -5.99 2.00 -9.53
CA LEU A 119 -6.77 1.38 -10.60
C LEU A 119 -6.38 -0.08 -10.89
N ASN A 120 -5.41 -0.64 -10.16
CA ASN A 120 -4.91 -2.01 -10.31
C ASN A 120 -4.34 -2.34 -11.71
N MET A 121 -4.06 -1.32 -12.53
CA MET A 121 -3.38 -1.48 -13.83
C MET A 121 -1.92 -1.94 -13.65
N ALA A 122 -1.36 -1.67 -12.47
CA ALA A 122 -0.04 -2.12 -12.06
C ALA A 122 -0.08 -2.80 -10.68
N PRO A 123 0.79 -3.81 -10.46
CA PRO A 123 0.81 -4.55 -9.20
C PRO A 123 1.44 -3.81 -8.01
N THR A 124 2.29 -2.80 -8.28
CA THR A 124 3.03 -1.99 -7.30
C THR A 124 3.23 -0.59 -7.88
N ILE A 125 3.46 0.42 -7.05
CA ILE A 125 3.74 1.79 -7.50
C ILE A 125 5.03 1.83 -8.32
N VAL A 126 6.05 1.04 -7.96
CA VAL A 126 7.29 0.97 -8.76
C VAL A 126 7.02 0.44 -10.17
N ALA A 127 6.14 -0.56 -10.30
CA ALA A 127 5.72 -1.06 -11.61
C ALA A 127 4.86 -0.03 -12.36
N ALA A 128 3.98 0.70 -11.67
CA ALA A 128 3.19 1.78 -12.27
C ALA A 128 4.09 2.88 -12.85
N ARG A 129 5.14 3.28 -12.13
CA ARG A 129 6.14 4.23 -12.62
C ARG A 129 6.84 3.74 -13.88
N GLN A 130 7.17 2.45 -13.94
CA GLN A 130 7.76 1.85 -15.15
C GLN A 130 6.79 1.93 -16.33
N LEU A 131 5.50 1.62 -16.12
CA LEU A 131 4.47 1.74 -17.15
C LEU A 131 4.37 3.18 -17.69
N ILE A 132 4.35 4.15 -16.78
CA ILE A 132 4.26 5.56 -17.12
C ILE A 132 5.50 6.03 -17.87
N ASN A 133 6.70 5.76 -17.34
CA ASN A 133 7.96 6.16 -17.97
C ASN A 133 8.10 5.59 -19.40
N HIS A 134 7.65 4.36 -19.63
CA HIS A 134 7.66 3.75 -20.97
C HIS A 134 6.50 4.19 -21.87
N GLY A 135 5.60 5.06 -21.38
CA GLY A 135 4.53 5.65 -22.18
C GLY A 135 3.36 4.72 -22.46
N HIS A 136 3.08 3.79 -21.56
CA HIS A 136 1.90 2.91 -21.65
C HIS A 136 0.60 3.58 -21.19
N ILE A 137 0.70 4.71 -20.50
CA ILE A 137 -0.44 5.45 -19.92
C ILE A 137 -0.64 6.77 -20.67
N ARG A 138 -1.90 7.14 -20.86
CA ARG A 138 -2.35 8.40 -21.43
C ARG A 138 -3.31 9.09 -20.47
N ILE A 139 -3.30 10.43 -20.48
CA ILE A 139 -4.24 11.27 -19.74
C ILE A 139 -4.92 12.16 -20.75
N ASN A 140 -6.25 12.14 -20.80
CA ASN A 140 -7.06 12.90 -21.77
C ASN A 140 -6.53 12.68 -23.20
N ASN A 141 -6.26 11.41 -23.55
CA ASN A 141 -5.66 10.94 -24.80
C ASN A 141 -4.21 11.40 -25.10
N LYS A 142 -3.59 12.24 -24.27
CA LYS A 142 -2.21 12.67 -24.42
C LYS A 142 -1.25 11.74 -23.68
N LYS A 143 -0.07 11.48 -24.27
CA LYS A 143 0.98 10.66 -23.65
C LYS A 143 1.61 11.42 -22.48
N VAL A 144 1.54 10.86 -21.28
CA VAL A 144 2.17 11.43 -20.08
C VAL A 144 3.16 10.41 -19.53
N ASN A 145 4.45 10.78 -19.54
CA ASN A 145 5.56 9.94 -19.06
C ASN A 145 6.10 10.40 -17.69
N ILE A 146 5.46 11.36 -17.04
CA ILE A 146 5.86 11.92 -15.76
C ILE A 146 5.04 11.26 -14.65
N PRO A 147 5.60 10.36 -13.82
CA PRO A 147 4.81 9.64 -12.82
C PRO A 147 4.41 10.53 -11.62
N SER A 148 5.07 11.67 -11.45
CA SER A 148 4.72 12.69 -10.45
C SER A 148 3.69 13.69 -10.94
N TYR A 149 3.12 13.49 -12.14
CA TYR A 149 1.99 14.29 -12.61
C TYR A 149 0.86 14.25 -11.58
N MET A 150 0.29 15.41 -11.27
CA MET A 150 -0.85 15.54 -10.36
C MET A 150 -2.13 15.42 -11.16
N CYS A 151 -2.82 14.30 -11.01
CA CYS A 151 -4.12 14.09 -11.63
C CYS A 151 -5.13 15.06 -11.02
N LYS A 152 -5.86 15.75 -11.90
CA LYS A 152 -6.98 16.59 -11.50
C LYS A 152 -8.25 15.74 -11.45
N PRO A 153 -9.26 16.15 -10.66
CA PRO A 153 -10.59 15.60 -10.81
C PRO A 153 -11.03 15.68 -12.28
N LYS A 154 -11.76 14.65 -12.74
CA LYS A 154 -12.22 14.49 -14.13
C LYS A 154 -11.16 14.15 -15.18
N ASP A 155 -9.88 13.98 -14.80
CA ASP A 155 -8.88 13.46 -15.73
C ASP A 155 -9.22 12.01 -16.16
N ILE A 156 -9.24 11.76 -17.46
CA ILE A 156 -9.48 10.43 -18.04
C ILE A 156 -8.14 9.73 -18.24
N ILE A 157 -7.93 8.64 -17.50
CA ILE A 157 -6.71 7.83 -17.58
C ILE A 157 -6.97 6.64 -18.49
N SER A 158 -6.27 6.59 -19.62
CA SER A 158 -6.39 5.53 -20.62
C SER A 158 -5.06 4.82 -20.88
N VAL A 159 -5.14 3.65 -21.51
CA VAL A 159 -3.97 2.87 -21.91
C VAL A 159 -3.59 3.24 -23.34
N ALA A 160 -2.29 3.29 -23.62
CA ALA A 160 -1.82 3.43 -24.99
C ALA A 160 -2.27 2.24 -25.85
N MET A 161 -2.87 2.53 -27.01
CA MET A 161 -3.35 1.55 -28.00
C MET A 161 -2.20 0.81 -28.68
N LYS A 162 -1.47 0.01 -27.90
CA LYS A 162 -0.40 -0.89 -28.32
C LYS A 162 -0.66 -2.25 -27.71
N GLN A 163 -0.52 -3.31 -28.50
CA GLN A 163 -0.81 -4.68 -28.05
C GLN A 163 -0.01 -5.07 -26.80
N LYS A 164 1.27 -4.69 -26.72
CA LYS A 164 2.12 -4.92 -25.53
C LYS A 164 1.58 -4.24 -24.26
N SER A 165 1.09 -3.00 -24.38
CA SER A 165 0.49 -2.25 -23.26
C SER A 165 -0.78 -2.93 -22.77
N LEU A 166 -1.68 -3.25 -23.69
CA LEU A 166 -2.97 -3.86 -23.40
C LEU A 166 -2.80 -5.23 -22.75
N LYS A 167 -1.94 -6.09 -23.32
CA LYS A 167 -1.66 -7.42 -22.76
C LYS A 167 -1.12 -7.33 -21.33
N LEU A 168 -0.20 -6.41 -21.07
CA LEU A 168 0.41 -6.23 -19.74
C LEU A 168 -0.61 -5.77 -18.69
N ILE A 169 -1.45 -4.80 -19.05
CA ILE A 169 -2.46 -4.24 -18.13
C ILE A 169 -3.61 -5.22 -17.93
N ASN A 170 -4.10 -5.87 -18.98
CA ASN A 170 -5.13 -6.91 -18.89
C ASN A 170 -4.69 -8.06 -18.00
N LYS A 171 -3.42 -8.49 -18.08
CA LYS A 171 -2.86 -9.49 -17.17
C LYS A 171 -2.94 -9.04 -15.71
N ASN A 172 -2.56 -7.80 -15.41
CA ASN A 172 -2.61 -7.27 -14.03
C ASN A 172 -4.05 -7.17 -13.51
N LEU A 173 -4.99 -6.73 -14.35
CA LEU A 173 -6.41 -6.65 -14.01
C LEU A 173 -7.01 -8.05 -13.78
N GLN A 174 -6.72 -9.02 -14.65
CA GLN A 174 -7.14 -10.41 -14.48
C GLN A 174 -6.61 -11.01 -13.16
N ASP A 175 -5.33 -10.80 -12.85
CA ASP A 175 -4.73 -11.23 -11.57
C ASP A 175 -5.47 -10.61 -10.36
N TYR A 176 -5.87 -9.34 -10.48
CA TYR A 176 -6.65 -8.66 -9.45
C TYR A 176 -8.06 -9.26 -9.30
N TYR A 177 -8.79 -9.47 -10.40
CA TYR A 177 -10.11 -10.08 -10.38
C TYR A 177 -10.10 -11.50 -9.82
N LYS A 178 -9.10 -12.32 -10.17
CA LYS A 178 -8.91 -13.66 -9.59
C LYS A 178 -8.75 -13.60 -8.07
N ARG A 179 -7.95 -12.66 -7.56
CA ARG A 179 -7.78 -12.45 -6.12
C ARG A 179 -9.07 -11.99 -5.46
N MET A 180 -9.77 -11.01 -6.03
CA MET A 180 -11.05 -10.56 -5.50
C MET A 180 -12.09 -11.68 -5.47
N ARG A 181 -12.16 -12.51 -6.50
CA ARG A 181 -13.06 -13.67 -6.54
C ARG A 181 -12.79 -14.65 -5.40
N PHE A 182 -11.51 -14.90 -5.09
CA PHE A 182 -11.13 -15.72 -3.94
C PHE A 182 -11.59 -15.10 -2.61
N TYR A 183 -11.38 -13.79 -2.42
CA TYR A 183 -11.83 -13.10 -1.21
C TYR A 183 -13.35 -13.07 -1.10
N LYS A 184 -14.07 -12.85 -2.21
CA LYS A 184 -15.54 -12.87 -2.26
C LYS A 184 -16.08 -14.23 -1.81
N LYS A 185 -15.58 -15.33 -2.39
CA LYS A 185 -15.97 -16.70 -2.00
C LYS A 185 -15.72 -16.99 -0.52
N ARG A 186 -14.66 -16.42 0.07
CA ARG A 186 -14.34 -16.58 1.48
C ARG A 186 -15.26 -15.73 2.37
N LEU A 187 -15.55 -14.50 1.95
CA LEU A 187 -16.50 -13.61 2.64
C LEU A 187 -17.91 -14.18 2.61
N GLU A 188 -18.33 -14.79 1.51
CA GLU A 188 -19.65 -15.43 1.36
C GLU A 188 -19.94 -16.48 2.44
N LYS A 189 -18.90 -17.09 3.01
CA LYS A 189 -18.99 -18.07 4.10
C LYS A 189 -19.02 -17.44 5.50
N THR A 190 -18.82 -16.14 5.62
CA THR A 190 -18.78 -15.46 6.93
C THR A 190 -20.17 -15.05 7.38
N LEU A 191 -20.45 -15.21 8.68
CA LEU A 191 -21.74 -14.86 9.28
C LEU A 191 -22.13 -13.40 9.03
N ALA A 192 -21.17 -12.47 9.10
CA ALA A 192 -21.40 -11.06 8.79
C ALA A 192 -21.89 -10.83 7.34
N PHE A 193 -21.38 -11.60 6.37
CA PHE A 193 -21.85 -11.51 4.99
C PHE A 193 -23.25 -12.11 4.82
N ILE A 194 -23.54 -13.21 5.53
CA ILE A 194 -24.87 -13.85 5.50
C ILE A 194 -25.92 -12.90 6.07
N LEU A 195 -25.65 -12.26 7.22
CA LEU A 195 -26.53 -11.26 7.83
C LEU A 195 -26.79 -10.07 6.90
N PHE A 196 -25.76 -9.60 6.20
CA PHE A 196 -25.89 -8.55 5.20
C PHE A 196 -26.70 -9.02 3.97
N ARG A 197 -26.43 -10.23 3.47
CA ARG A 197 -27.11 -10.80 2.30
C ARG A 197 -28.59 -11.05 2.55
N LEU A 198 -28.95 -11.49 3.75
CA LEU A 198 -30.34 -11.67 4.19
C LEU A 198 -31.04 -10.35 4.52
N LYS A 199 -30.38 -9.20 4.32
CA LYS A 199 -30.88 -7.85 4.64
C LYS A 199 -31.27 -7.61 6.11
N ILE A 200 -30.87 -8.49 7.03
CA ILE A 200 -31.04 -8.31 8.47
C ILE A 200 -30.27 -7.08 8.95
N VAL A 201 -29.13 -6.81 8.30
CA VAL A 201 -28.29 -5.66 8.62
C VAL A 201 -28.03 -4.83 7.35
N LYS A 202 -28.19 -3.50 7.47
CA LYS A 202 -28.07 -2.55 6.34
C LYS A 202 -26.66 -2.50 5.74
N ASN A 203 -25.62 -2.64 6.56
CA ASN A 203 -24.23 -2.51 6.14
C ASN A 203 -23.36 -3.68 6.64
N MET A 204 -22.31 -3.99 5.89
CA MET A 204 -21.32 -5.01 6.27
C MET A 204 -20.55 -4.63 7.55
N SER A 205 -20.32 -3.33 7.78
CA SER A 205 -19.65 -2.80 8.97
C SER A 205 -20.45 -3.09 10.25
N THR A 206 -21.75 -2.81 10.21
CA THR A 206 -22.66 -3.04 11.33
C THR A 206 -22.81 -4.53 11.62
N ALA A 207 -22.75 -5.38 10.59
CA ALA A 207 -22.78 -6.83 10.76
C ALA A 207 -21.53 -7.35 11.49
N LEU A 208 -20.36 -6.78 11.21
CA LEU A 208 -19.12 -7.14 11.92
C LEU A 208 -19.10 -6.66 13.37
N GLN A 209 -19.64 -5.47 13.66
CA GLN A 209 -19.78 -4.97 15.03
C GLN A 209 -20.71 -5.85 15.87
N LEU A 210 -21.85 -6.25 15.32
CA LEU A 210 -22.78 -7.17 15.98
C LEU A 210 -22.11 -8.50 16.35
N VAL A 211 -21.38 -9.10 15.41
CA VAL A 211 -20.64 -10.35 15.65
C VAL A 211 -19.59 -10.17 16.75
N ASN A 212 -18.83 -9.08 16.74
CA ASN A 212 -17.83 -8.82 17.77
C ASN A 212 -18.45 -8.59 19.16
N ASN A 213 -19.60 -7.92 19.23
CA ASN A 213 -20.30 -7.69 20.50
C ASN A 213 -20.88 -8.98 21.08
N ILE A 214 -21.29 -9.94 20.24
CA ILE A 214 -21.75 -11.27 20.67
C ILE A 214 -20.59 -12.11 21.21
N ILE A 215 -19.41 -12.04 20.58
CA ILE A 215 -18.23 -12.82 20.96
C ILE A 215 -17.58 -12.30 22.25
N ASN A 216 -17.71 -11.00 22.54
CA ASN A 216 -17.08 -10.34 23.69
C ASN A 216 -18.02 -10.19 24.92
N LYS A 217 -19.23 -10.75 24.85
CA LYS A 217 -20.11 -10.97 26.02
C LYS A 217 -19.89 -12.37 26.56
#